data_AF-A0A976LH41-F1
#
_entry.id   AF-A0A976LH41-F1
#
_cell.length_a   1.000
_cell.length_b   1.000
_cell.length_c   1.000
_cell.angle_alpha   90.00
_cell.angle_beta   90.00
_cell.angle_gamma   90.00
#
_symmetry.space_group_name_H-M   'P 1'
#
loop_
_entity.id
_entity.type
_entity.pdbx_description
1 polymer ?
#
loop_
_entity_poly.entity_id
_entity_poly.type
_entity_poly.pdbx_seq_one_letter_code
_entity_poly.pdbx_strand_id
1 'polypeptide(L)'
;MRRVYYLLALPVVAGGLLLVFQVRGCDESRASAVAIPLDQVPAPLVKTAKEKLPEVTFDHARRLPNGNYEIRGKAKNGKVREVELTAASEVVEIE
;
A
#
# COMPACT_ATOMS: atom_id res chain seq x y z
N MET A 1 -10.61 5.92 31.79
CA MET A 1 -9.96 4.86 32.60
C MET A 1 -8.60 4.56 31.97
N ARG A 2 -7.56 5.40 32.12
CA ARG A 2 -6.52 5.36 33.16
C ARG A 2 -6.15 3.96 33.66
N ARG A 3 -5.09 3.37 33.09
CA ARG A 3 -4.22 2.43 33.81
C ARG A 3 -2.78 2.94 33.72
N VAL A 4 -2.40 3.60 34.79
CA VAL A 4 -1.03 3.97 35.16
C VAL A 4 -0.48 2.76 35.91
N TYR A 5 0.64 2.18 35.45
CA TYR A 5 1.43 1.25 36.25
C TYR A 5 2.75 1.93 36.61
N TYR A 6 2.93 2.10 37.91
CA TYR A 6 4.07 2.71 38.57
C TYR A 6 5.24 1.71 38.65
N LEU A 7 6.43 2.21 38.30
CA LEU A 7 7.69 2.12 39.06
C LEU A 7 8.38 0.77 39.36
N LEU A 8 9.72 0.86 39.22
CA LEU A 8 10.79 0.12 39.90
C LEU A 8 11.27 -1.21 39.28
N ALA A 9 12.43 -1.15 38.61
CA ALA A 9 13.70 -1.65 39.17
C ALA A 9 14.76 -1.82 38.06
N LEU A 10 15.67 -0.84 37.96
CA LEU A 10 17.10 -1.11 37.68
C LEU A 10 17.69 -1.70 38.97
N PRO A 11 18.70 -2.58 38.98
CA PRO A 11 19.96 -2.46 38.22
C PRO A 11 20.58 -3.82 37.78
N VAL A 12 21.89 -3.82 37.47
CA VAL A 12 22.85 -4.93 37.17
C VAL A 12 23.29 -4.87 35.71
N VAL A 13 24.25 -4.00 35.32
CA VAL A 13 25.72 -4.02 35.54
C VAL A 13 26.43 -5.19 34.86
N ALA A 14 27.42 -4.81 34.05
CA ALA A 14 28.59 -5.56 33.54
C ALA A 14 28.48 -6.28 32.19
N GLY A 15 29.09 -5.65 31.18
CA GLY A 15 29.94 -6.37 30.23
C GLY A 15 29.43 -6.46 28.79
N GLY A 16 30.04 -5.68 27.90
CA GLY A 16 30.14 -6.05 26.49
C GLY A 16 29.20 -5.32 25.53
N LEU A 17 29.79 -4.33 24.83
CA LEU A 17 29.45 -3.91 23.47
C LEU A 17 27.98 -3.58 23.18
N LEU A 18 27.67 -2.31 23.41
CA LEU A 18 26.45 -1.61 23.02
C LEU A 18 26.29 -1.61 21.48
N LEU A 19 25.67 -2.65 20.92
CA LEU A 19 25.17 -2.66 19.55
C LEU A 19 23.93 -1.76 19.47
N VAL A 20 24.16 -0.48 19.24
CA VAL A 20 23.13 0.52 18.96
C VAL A 20 22.55 0.24 17.57
N PHE A 21 21.59 -0.69 17.50
CA PHE A 21 20.66 -0.80 16.37
C PHE A 21 19.69 0.39 16.44
N GLN A 22 20.14 1.55 15.98
CA GLN A 22 19.25 2.65 15.60
C GLN A 22 18.57 2.26 14.30
N VAL A 23 17.59 1.36 14.39
CA VAL A 23 16.59 1.19 13.35
C VAL A 23 15.72 2.45 13.41
N ARG A 24 16.20 3.53 12.80
CA ARG A 24 15.31 4.61 12.38
C ARG A 24 14.48 4.03 11.25
N GLY A 25 13.38 3.36 11.63
CA GLY A 25 12.24 3.19 10.76
C GLY A 25 11.85 4.60 10.33
N CYS A 26 12.20 4.91 9.09
CA CYS A 26 11.71 6.09 8.39
C CYS A 26 10.20 5.85 8.28
N ASP A 27 9.44 6.37 9.25
CA ASP A 27 7.99 6.47 9.17
C ASP A 27 7.70 7.57 8.14
N GLU A 28 7.89 7.21 6.88
CA GLU A 28 7.39 7.99 5.76
C GLU A 28 5.87 7.80 5.80
N SER A 29 5.22 8.67 6.55
CA SER A 29 3.78 8.91 6.46
C SER A 29 3.46 9.42 5.04
N ARG A 30 3.52 8.50 4.06
CA ARG A 30 2.98 8.67 2.72
C ARG A 30 1.49 8.83 2.91
N ALA A 31 0.93 9.93 2.40
CA ALA A 31 -0.50 10.05 2.20
C ALA A 31 -1.02 8.70 1.66
N SER A 32 -1.82 8.02 2.46
CA SER A 32 -2.09 6.61 2.22
C SER A 32 -3.11 6.48 1.10
N ALA A 33 -2.79 5.68 0.09
CA ALA A 33 -3.72 5.34 -0.96
C ALA A 33 -5.02 4.78 -0.36
N VAL A 34 -6.17 5.31 -0.79
CA VAL A 34 -7.47 4.93 -0.25
C VAL A 34 -8.00 3.75 -1.04
N ALA A 35 -8.21 2.61 -0.39
CA ALA A 35 -8.86 1.47 -1.02
C ALA A 35 -10.30 1.83 -1.39
N ILE A 36 -10.67 1.58 -2.64
CA ILE A 36 -12.02 1.77 -3.16
C ILE A 36 -12.46 0.47 -3.84
N PRO A 37 -13.74 0.08 -3.70
CA PRO A 37 -14.24 -1.08 -4.40
C PRO A 37 -14.32 -0.79 -5.90
N LEU A 38 -14.18 -1.83 -6.73
CA LEU A 38 -14.06 -1.68 -8.18
C LEU A 38 -15.32 -1.05 -8.81
N ASP A 39 -16.49 -1.20 -8.19
CA ASP A 39 -17.76 -0.55 -8.61
C ASP A 39 -17.77 0.97 -8.44
N GLN A 40 -16.91 1.53 -7.58
CA GLN A 40 -16.74 2.97 -7.41
C GLN A 40 -15.69 3.55 -8.35
N VAL A 41 -14.98 2.70 -9.11
CA VAL A 41 -14.02 3.16 -10.11
C VAL A 41 -14.78 3.55 -11.38
N PRO A 42 -14.50 4.72 -11.98
CA PRO A 42 -15.07 5.08 -13.26
C PRO A 42 -14.91 3.97 -14.30
N ALA A 43 -16.02 3.56 -14.94
CA ALA A 43 -16.05 2.46 -15.89
C ALA A 43 -15.00 2.55 -17.03
N PRO A 44 -14.66 3.74 -17.57
CA PRO A 44 -13.59 3.87 -18.56
C PRO A 44 -12.24 3.35 -18.06
N LEU A 45 -11.89 3.59 -16.78
CA LEU A 45 -10.62 3.15 -16.20
C LEU A 45 -10.56 1.63 -16.08
N VAL A 46 -11.63 1.02 -15.57
CA VAL A 46 -11.73 -0.45 -15.46
C VAL A 46 -11.66 -1.10 -16.84
N LYS A 47 -12.28 -0.48 -17.85
CA LYS A 47 -12.20 -0.93 -19.24
C LYS A 47 -10.76 -0.86 -19.75
N THR A 48 -10.07 0.27 -19.59
CA THR A 48 -8.68 0.42 -20.04
C THR A 48 -7.75 -0.58 -19.34
N ALA A 49 -7.91 -0.82 -18.03
CA ALA A 49 -7.12 -1.82 -17.32
C ALA A 49 -7.33 -3.24 -17.90
N LYS A 50 -8.58 -3.63 -18.21
CA LYS A 50 -8.91 -4.91 -18.86
C LYS A 50 -8.34 -5.03 -20.28
N GLU A 51 -8.33 -3.94 -21.05
CA GLU A 51 -7.73 -3.92 -22.39
C GLU A 51 -6.21 -4.08 -22.33
N LYS A 52 -5.55 -3.50 -21.32
CA LYS A 52 -4.09 -3.59 -21.14
C LYS A 52 -3.66 -4.94 -20.57
N LEU A 53 -4.43 -5.51 -19.66
CA LEU A 53 -4.15 -6.79 -19.02
C LEU A 53 -5.37 -7.72 -19.11
N PRO A 54 -5.68 -8.28 -20.29
CA PRO A 54 -6.88 -9.09 -20.51
C PRO A 54 -6.85 -10.43 -19.77
N GLU A 55 -5.67 -10.88 -19.33
CA GLU A 55 -5.48 -12.13 -18.58
C GLU A 55 -5.61 -11.96 -17.06
N VAL A 56 -5.82 -10.73 -16.60
CA VAL A 56 -5.92 -10.38 -15.18
C VAL A 56 -7.38 -10.24 -14.78
N THR A 57 -7.74 -10.91 -13.68
CA THR A 57 -9.03 -10.70 -13.02
C THR A 57 -8.84 -9.59 -12.00
N PHE A 58 -9.35 -8.39 -12.31
CA PHE A 58 -9.33 -7.24 -11.41
C PHE A 58 -10.41 -7.37 -10.33
N ASP A 59 -10.02 -7.11 -9.08
CA ASP A 59 -10.90 -7.31 -7.92
C ASP A 59 -10.92 -6.12 -6.95
N HIS A 60 -9.91 -5.25 -6.97
CA HIS A 60 -9.87 -4.07 -6.12
C HIS A 60 -9.15 -2.90 -6.79
N ALA A 61 -9.35 -1.70 -6.25
CA ALA A 61 -8.66 -0.51 -6.69
C ALA A 61 -8.26 0.38 -5.51
N ARG A 62 -7.32 1.28 -5.77
CA ARG A 62 -6.91 2.32 -4.83
C ARG A 62 -6.97 3.68 -5.51
N ARG A 63 -7.44 4.70 -4.79
CA ARG A 63 -7.26 6.09 -5.16
C ARG A 63 -5.97 6.60 -4.55
N LEU A 64 -5.04 6.98 -5.41
CA LEU A 64 -3.74 7.49 -5.00
C LEU A 64 -3.85 8.98 -4.58
N PRO A 65 -2.93 9.49 -3.75
CA PRO A 65 -2.95 10.88 -3.29
C PRO A 65 -2.84 11.92 -4.41
N ASN A 66 -2.21 11.55 -5.54
CA ASN A 66 -2.10 12.36 -6.75
C ASN A 66 -3.41 12.43 -7.56
N GLY A 67 -4.46 11.70 -7.15
CA GLY A 67 -5.74 11.63 -7.84
C GLY A 67 -5.84 10.52 -8.90
N ASN A 68 -4.76 9.76 -9.11
CA ASN A 68 -4.76 8.60 -10.00
C ASN A 68 -5.47 7.41 -9.36
N TYR A 69 -5.78 6.43 -10.21
CA TYR A 69 -6.42 5.19 -9.84
C TYR A 69 -5.49 4.04 -10.14
N GLU A 70 -5.23 3.23 -9.14
CA GLU A 70 -4.48 1.99 -9.31
C GLU A 70 -5.47 0.82 -9.25
N ILE A 71 -5.58 0.07 -10.34
CA ILE A 71 -6.51 -1.06 -10.47
C ILE A 71 -5.69 -2.34 -10.40
N ARG A 72 -6.00 -3.19 -9.41
CA ARG A 72 -5.23 -4.37 -9.06
C ARG A 72 -6.04 -5.65 -9.28
N GLY A 73 -5.34 -6.69 -9.67
CA GLY A 73 -5.94 -7.99 -9.90
C GLY A 73 -4.94 -9.13 -9.88
N LYS A 74 -5.43 -10.36 -10.08
CA LYS A 74 -4.58 -11.55 -10.21
C LYS A 74 -4.63 -12.10 -11.63
N ALA A 75 -3.45 -12.36 -12.19
CA ALA A 75 -3.32 -13.16 -13.40
C ALA A 75 -3.58 -14.64 -13.11
N LYS A 76 -3.82 -15.44 -14.16
CA LYS A 76 -4.07 -16.89 -14.06
C LYS A 76 -2.96 -17.66 -13.33
N ASN A 77 -1.72 -17.17 -13.38
CA ASN A 77 -0.57 -17.74 -12.69
C ASN A 77 -0.47 -17.32 -11.21
N GLY A 78 -1.46 -16.59 -10.69
CA GLY A 78 -1.49 -16.10 -9.31
C GLY A 78 -0.68 -14.84 -9.05
N LYS A 79 0.06 -14.32 -10.04
CA LYS A 79 0.79 -13.05 -9.88
C LYS A 79 -0.20 -11.89 -9.79
N VAL A 80 0.02 -11.01 -8.82
CA VAL A 80 -0.69 -9.73 -8.73
C VAL A 80 -0.18 -8.84 -9.85
N ARG A 81 -1.10 -8.16 -10.52
CA ARG A 81 -0.81 -7.19 -11.56
C ARG A 81 -1.59 -5.92 -11.30
N GLU A 82 -1.00 -4.79 -11.68
CA GLU A 82 -1.49 -3.47 -11.34
C GLU A 82 -1.45 -2.57 -12.57
N VAL A 83 -2.45 -1.71 -12.71
CA VAL A 83 -2.49 -0.68 -13.75
C VAL A 83 -2.79 0.64 -13.07
N GLU A 84 -1.84 1.57 -13.10
CA GLU A 84 -2.07 2.95 -12.68
C GLU A 84 -2.59 3.76 -13.86
N LEU A 85 -3.70 4.44 -13.64
CA LEU A 85 -4.40 5.27 -14.61
C LEU A 85 -4.64 6.66 -14.05
N THR A 86 -4.47 7.67 -14.89
CA THR A 86 -4.97 9.02 -14.57
C THR A 86 -6.50 9.02 -14.54
N ALA A 87 -7.10 10.07 -13.98
CA ALA A 87 -8.55 10.27 -14.06
C ALA A 87 -9.09 10.38 -15.50
N ALA A 88 -8.22 10.64 -16.49
CA ALA A 88 -8.54 10.68 -17.91
C ALA A 88 -8.38 9.32 -18.63
N SER A 89 -8.10 8.24 -17.90
CA SER A 89 -7.84 6.89 -18.43
C SER A 89 -6.52 6.73 -19.19
N GLU A 90 -5.54 7.61 -18.94
CA GLU A 90 -4.20 7.44 -19.48
C GLU A 90 -3.39 6.51 -18.59
N VAL A 91 -2.69 5.55 -19.19
CA VAL A 91 -1.84 4.61 -18.45
C VAL A 91 -0.57 5.33 -18.02
N VAL A 92 -0.34 5.34 -16.71
CA VAL A 92 0.89 5.85 -16.10
C VAL A 92 1.89 4.72 -15.97
N GLU A 93 1.46 3.59 -15.40
CA GLU A 93 2.33 2.45 -15.09
C GLU A 93 1.57 1.11 -15.15
N ILE A 94 2.31 0.03 -15.44
CA ILE A 94 1.80 -1.35 -15.44
C ILE A 94 2.82 -2.25 -14.73
N GLU A 95 2.44 -2.85 -13.61
CA GLU A 95 3.28 -3.74 -12.78
C GLU A 95 2.80 -5.18 -12.72
#